data_AF-A0A1Y5FGB9-F1
#
_entry.id   AF-A0A1Y5FGB9-F1
#
_cell.length_a   1.000
_cell.length_b   1.000
_cell.length_c   1.000
_cell.angle_alpha   90.00
_cell.angle_beta   90.00
_cell.angle_gamma   90.00
#
_symmetry.space_group_name_H-M   'P 1'
#
loop_
_entity.id
_entity.type
_entity.pdbx_description
1 polymer ?
#
loop_
_entity_poly.entity_id
_entity_poly.type
_entity_poly.pdbx_seq_one_letter_code
_entity_poly.pdbx_strand_id
1 'polypeptide(L)' 'MPEMIVLDYPFRSDVETLFNAVRDLPSPIWFDSGKPRSLQGRLDIISAAPARILETRGTSTLISD' A
#
# COMPACT_ATOMS: atom_id res chain seq x y z
N MET A 1 -4.08 17.16 -9.97
CA MET A 1 -3.47 16.34 -8.91
C MET A 1 -4.40 16.42 -7.72
N PRO A 2 -4.86 15.30 -7.14
CA PRO A 2 -5.57 15.38 -5.87
C PRO A 2 -4.68 16.11 -4.86
N GLU A 3 -5.30 16.90 -3.99
CA GLU A 3 -4.59 17.54 -2.90
C GLU A 3 -4.02 16.46 -1.97
N MET A 4 -2.73 16.57 -1.65
CA MET A 4 -2.09 15.65 -0.73
C MET A 4 -2.39 16.08 0.70
N ILE A 5 -3.16 15.27 1.41
CA ILE A 5 -3.44 15.47 2.84
C ILE A 5 -2.45 14.60 3.62
N VAL A 6 -1.69 15.22 4.52
CA VAL A 6 -0.78 14.53 5.44
C VAL A 6 -1.34 14.70 6.85
N LEU A 7 -1.61 13.57 7.51
CA LEU A 7 -2.06 13.53 8.90
C LEU A 7 -1.02 12.76 9.70
N ASP A 8 -0.53 13.35 10.78
CA ASP A 8 0.31 12.64 11.73
C ASP A 8 -0.51 11.56 12.43
N TYR A 9 0.03 10.35 12.47
CA TYR A 9 -0.59 9.21 13.14
C TYR A 9 0.39 8.63 14.17
N PRO A 10 -0.06 8.26 15.38
CA PRO A 10 0.83 7.67 16.38
C PRO A 10 1.57 6.45 15.85
N PHE A 11 2.86 6.37 16.16
CA PHE A 11 3.67 5.20 15.77
C PHE A 11 3.09 3.92 16.36
N ARG A 12 3.05 2.87 15.53
CA ARG A 12 2.56 1.54 15.88
C ARG A 12 3.46 0.48 15.27
N SER A 13 3.86 -0.49 16.08
CA SER A 13 4.64 -1.65 15.62
C SER A 13 3.75 -2.81 15.16
N ASP A 14 2.43 -2.76 15.41
CA ASP A 14 1.44 -3.76 14.98
C ASP A 14 0.87 -3.42 13.59
N VAL A 15 1.74 -3.37 12.58
CA VAL A 15 1.39 -2.98 11.20
C VAL A 15 0.30 -3.88 10.61
N GLU A 16 0.25 -5.15 11.01
CA GLU A 16 -0.81 -6.10 10.63
C GLU A 16 -2.21 -5.59 10.96
N THR A 17 -2.39 -4.93 12.12
CA THR A 17 -3.67 -4.32 12.52
C THR A 17 -4.07 -3.20 11.56
N LEU A 18 -3.10 -2.39 11.13
CA LEU A 18 -3.33 -1.29 10.18
C LEU A 18 -3.69 -1.83 8.79
N PHE A 19 -3.01 -2.87 8.32
CA PHE A 19 -3.34 -3.50 7.06
C PHE A 19 -4.73 -4.16 7.09
N ASN A 20 -5.08 -4.82 8.20
CA ASN A 20 -6.41 -5.41 8.36
C ASN A 20 -7.55 -4.38 8.26
N ALA A 21 -7.31 -3.11 8.59
CA ALA A 21 -8.33 -2.06 8.46
C ALA A 21 -8.67 -1.71 6.99
N VAL A 22 -7.79 -2.05 6.03
CA VAL A 22 -7.97 -1.74 4.60
C VAL A 22 -7.97 -2.98 3.72
N ARG A 23 -7.79 -4.18 4.28
CA ARG A 23 -7.62 -5.43 3.52
C ARG A 23 -8.81 -5.79 2.62
N ASP A 24 -10.00 -5.31 2.96
CA ASP A 24 -11.24 -5.59 2.24
C ASP A 24 -11.48 -4.59 1.10
N LEU A 25 -10.65 -3.55 0.98
CA LEU A 25 -10.70 -2.60 -0.13
C LEU A 25 -10.08 -3.22 -1.40
N PRO A 26 -10.43 -2.73 -2.61
CA PRO A 26 -9.85 -3.23 -3.85
C PRO A 26 -8.33 -3.10 -3.90
N SER A 27 -7.65 -4.11 -4.45
CA SER A 27 -6.20 -4.14 -4.68
C SER A 27 -5.36 -3.71 -3.45
N PRO A 28 -5.52 -4.37 -2.29
CA PRO A 28 -4.79 -4.02 -1.09
C PRO A 28 -3.33 -4.48 -1.23
N ILE A 29 -2.40 -3.58 -0.94
CA ILE A 29 -0.95 -3.82 -1.02
C ILE A 29 -0.33 -3.42 0.31
N TRP A 30 0.51 -4.31 0.83
CA TRP A 30 1.43 -4.01 1.93
C TRP A 30 2.86 -4.32 1.48
N PHE A 31 3.69 -3.29 1.41
CA PHE A 31 5.13 -3.45 1.34
C PHE A 31 5.69 -3.52 2.76
N ASP A 32 5.92 -4.75 3.20
CA ASP A 32 6.49 -5.07 4.51
C ASP A 32 8.00 -4.77 4.53
N SER A 33 8.43 -4.01 5.53
CA SER A 33 9.84 -3.72 5.77
C SER A 33 10.60 -4.95 6.30
N GLY A 34 9.88 -5.99 6.75
CA GLY A 34 10.42 -7.25 7.26
C GLY A 34 11.08 -7.10 8.64
N LYS A 35 10.87 -5.97 9.32
CA LYS A 35 11.41 -5.72 10.66
C LYS A 35 10.71 -6.61 11.69
N PRO A 36 11.43 -7.07 12.73
CA PRO A 36 12.83 -6.75 13.05
C PRO A 36 13.87 -7.67 12.38
N ARG A 37 13.45 -8.68 11.60
CA ARG A 37 14.36 -9.71 11.07
C ARG A 37 15.19 -9.24 9.88
N SER A 38 14.64 -8.34 9.08
CA SER A 38 15.34 -7.76 7.94
C SER A 38 16.36 -6.72 8.40
N LEU A 39 17.57 -6.80 7.85
CA LEU A 39 18.59 -5.76 8.02
C LEU A 39 18.39 -4.58 7.06
N GLN A 40 17.55 -4.75 6.03
CA GLN A 40 17.24 -3.74 5.02
C GLN A 40 15.76 -3.33 5.10
N GLY A 41 15.39 -2.21 4.49
CA GLY A 41 14.04 -1.63 4.61
C GLY A 41 13.87 -0.79 5.88
N ARG A 42 13.19 0.37 5.73
CA ARG A 42 12.96 1.34 6.82
C ARG A 42 11.49 1.53 7.15
N LEU A 43 10.63 1.45 6.14
CA LEU A 43 9.23 1.84 6.24
C LEU A 43 8.36 0.69 5.73
N ASP A 44 7.23 0.52 6.40
CA ASP A 44 6.08 -0.20 5.89
C ASP A 44 5.20 0.77 5.11
N ILE A 45 4.76 0.37 3.92
CA ILE A 45 3.83 1.17 3.10
C ILE A 45 2.59 0.32 2.86
N ILE A 46 1.43 0.89 3.20
CA ILE A 46 0.12 0.28 2.95
C ILE A 46 -0.62 1.16 1.94
N SER A 47 -1.20 0.55 0.91
CA SER A 47 -2.10 1.19 -0.02
C SER A 47 -3.27 0.27 -0.39
N ALA A 48 -4.39 0.86 -0.77
CA ALA A 48 -5.56 0.15 -1.27
C ALA A 48 -6.45 1.13 -2.04
N ALA A 49 -7.50 0.62 -2.69
CA ALA A 49 -8.46 1.40 -3.48
C ALA A 49 -7.76 2.37 -4.45
N PRO A 50 -6.93 1.85 -5.38
CA PRO A 50 -6.20 2.69 -6.31
C PRO A 50 -7.18 3.50 -7.17
N ALA A 51 -6.81 4.73 -7.52
CA ALA A 51 -7.64 5.55 -8.40
C ALA A 51 -7.69 5.01 -9.84
N ARG A 52 -6.68 4.23 -10.26
CA ARG A 52 -6.57 3.57 -11.56
C ARG A 52 -5.77 2.27 -11.41
N ILE A 53 -6.14 1.25 -12.17
CA ILE A 53 -5.40 0.00 -12.30
C ILE A 53 -4.77 -0.04 -13.70
N LEU A 54 -3.50 -0.44 -13.77
CA LEU A 54 -2.77 -0.67 -15.02
C LEU A 54 -2.36 -2.14 -15.08
N GLU A 55 -2.88 -2.88 -16.05
CA GLU A 55 -2.56 -4.30 -16.25
C GLU A 55 -1.92 -4.52 -17.62
N THR A 56 -0.68 -5.02 -17.66
CA THR A 56 0.04 -5.28 -18.91
C THR A 56 0.07 -6.77 -19.24
N ARG A 57 -0.35 -7.13 -20.45
CA ARG A 57 -0.31 -8.49 -21.02
C ARG A 57 0.37 -8.45 -22.39
N GLY A 58 1.59 -8.98 -22.47
CA GLY A 58 2.40 -8.90 -23.69
C GLY A 58 2.71 -7.46 -24.06
N THR A 59 2.30 -7.05 -25.26
CA THR A 59 2.49 -5.68 -25.79
C THR A 59 1.30 -4.75 -25.53
N SER A 60 0.30 -5.18 -24.76
CA SER A 60 -0.92 -4.41 -24.47
C SER A 60 -1.03 -4.08 -22.99
N THR A 61 -1.42 -2.84 -22.67
CA THR A 61 -1.73 -2.40 -21.31
C THR A 61 -3.19 -1.94 -21.25
N LEU A 62 -3.96 -2.56 -20.38
CA LEU A 62 -5.29 -2.08 -20.00
C LEU A 62 -5.15 -1.07 -18.87
N ILE A 63 -5.83 0.07 -19.01
CA ILE A 63 -5.96 1.08 -17.97
C ILE A 63 -7.44 1.12 -17.58
N SER A 64 -7.76 0.86 -16.31
CA SER A 64 -9.11 0.90 -15.77
C SER A 64 -9.19 1.76 -14.51
N ASP A 65 -10.42 2.11 -14.14
CA ASP A 65 -10.74 2.77 -12.88
C ASP A 65 -10.73 1.76 -11.72
#